data_AF-A0A4R9LQA3-F1
#
_entry.id   AF-A0A4R9LQA3-F1
#
_cell.length_a   1.000
_cell.length_b   1.000
_cell.length_c   1.000
_cell.angle_alpha   90.00
_cell.angle_beta   90.00
_cell.angle_gamma   90.00
#
_symmetry.space_group_name_H-M   'P 1'
#
loop_
_entity.id
_entity.type
_entity.pdbx_description
1 polymer ?
#
loop_
_entity_poly.entity_id
_entity_poly.type
_entity_poly.pdbx_seq_one_letter_code
_entity_poly.pdbx_strand_id
1 'polypeptide(L)'
;MDSNEWKEESLKITAFLCEKYRKCSDSDWKSVPDKLKDFTKSRLDETNCQRTFRDSNAYKLIGENPENIKLLYRECSKKILSASCEELKQDKISSLSECDRFKKIQSGN
;
A
#
# COMPACT_ATOMS: atom_id res chain seq x y z
N MET A 1 20.47 -8.69 0.04
CA MET A 1 19.67 -7.85 0.94
C MET A 1 19.10 -8.76 2.02
N ASP A 2 19.49 -8.53 3.27
CA ASP A 2 19.07 -9.38 4.38
C ASP A 2 17.61 -9.12 4.79
N SER A 3 17.04 -9.96 5.67
CA SER A 3 15.64 -9.84 6.11
C SER A 3 15.36 -8.53 6.86
N ASN A 4 16.36 -7.94 7.53
CA ASN A 4 16.18 -6.73 8.30
C ASN A 4 16.17 -5.49 7.39
N GLU A 5 17.07 -5.43 6.42
CA GLU A 5 17.08 -4.39 5.37
C GLU A 5 15.73 -4.33 4.64
N TRP A 6 15.15 -5.49 4.30
CA TRP A 6 13.82 -5.56 3.67
C TRP A 6 12.72 -5.00 4.57
N LYS A 7 12.70 -5.39 5.84
CA LYS A 7 11.67 -4.94 6.77
C LYS A 7 11.70 -3.43 6.94
N GLU A 8 12.88 -2.84 7.06
CA GLU A 8 13.01 -1.38 7.19
C GLU A 8 12.59 -0.64 5.91
N GLU A 9 13.10 -1.07 4.75
CA GLU A 9 12.77 -0.45 3.47
C GLU A 9 11.27 -0.52 3.19
N SER A 10 10.69 -1.70 3.32
CA SER A 10 9.27 -1.92 3.01
C SER A 10 8.33 -1.17 3.95
N LEU A 11 8.71 -0.96 5.22
CA LEU A 11 7.94 -0.13 6.14
C LEU A 11 8.03 1.36 5.79
N LYS A 12 9.20 1.85 5.37
CA LYS A 12 9.38 3.22 4.89
C LYS A 12 8.54 3.49 3.64
N ILE A 13 8.58 2.58 2.65
CA ILE A 13 7.75 2.68 1.45
C ILE A 13 6.27 2.65 1.80
N THR A 14 5.85 1.75 2.70
CA THR A 14 4.46 1.66 3.16
C THR A 14 3.98 2.97 3.80
N ALA A 15 4.82 3.64 4.58
CA ALA A 15 4.50 4.95 5.14
C ALA A 15 4.21 5.98 4.03
N PHE A 16 5.07 6.06 3.01
CA PHE A 16 4.86 6.97 1.88
C PHE A 16 3.57 6.65 1.09
N LEU A 17 3.27 5.36 0.89
CA LEU A 17 2.02 4.96 0.23
C LEU A 17 0.81 5.42 1.02
N CYS A 18 0.82 5.25 2.35
CA CYS A 18 -0.30 5.66 3.19
C CYS A 18 -0.47 7.18 3.26
N GLU A 19 0.63 7.92 3.29
CA GLU A 19 0.57 9.38 3.15
C GLU A 19 -0.03 9.79 1.80
N LYS A 20 0.38 9.14 0.70
CA LYS A 20 -0.17 9.38 -0.65
C LYS A 20 -1.68 9.13 -0.69
N TYR A 21 -2.14 7.97 -0.22
CA TYR A 21 -3.57 7.65 -0.16
C TYR A 21 -4.34 8.62 0.75
N ARG A 22 -3.77 9.00 1.90
CA ARG A 22 -4.39 10.00 2.80
C ARG A 22 -4.57 11.34 2.09
N LYS A 23 -3.52 11.88 1.47
CA LYS A 23 -3.59 13.14 0.70
C LYS A 23 -4.61 13.06 -0.44
N CYS A 24 -4.64 11.96 -1.17
CA CYS A 24 -5.58 11.76 -2.26
C CYS A 24 -7.02 11.56 -1.79
N SER A 25 -7.20 11.02 -0.58
CA SER A 25 -8.51 10.92 0.03
C SER A 25 -9.05 12.31 0.38
N ASP A 26 -8.29 13.20 1.05
CA ASP A 26 -8.76 14.44 1.69
C ASP A 26 -9.56 15.40 0.76
N SER A 27 -9.37 15.32 -0.56
CA SER A 27 -10.06 16.18 -1.54
C SER A 27 -11.58 15.93 -1.68
N ASP A 28 -12.10 14.76 -1.31
CA ASP A 28 -13.54 14.40 -1.41
C ASP A 28 -14.32 14.49 -0.08
N TRP A 29 -13.71 15.03 0.97
CA TRP A 29 -14.23 14.83 2.32
C TRP A 29 -15.42 15.76 2.64
N LYS A 30 -15.66 16.80 1.84
CA LYS A 30 -16.74 17.77 2.11
C LYS A 30 -18.14 17.15 2.20
N SER A 31 -18.39 15.99 1.58
CA SER A 31 -19.67 15.28 1.57
C SER A 31 -19.73 14.05 2.49
N VAL A 32 -18.63 13.68 3.14
CA VAL A 32 -18.55 12.47 3.99
C VAL A 32 -18.81 12.83 5.47
N PRO A 33 -19.63 12.08 6.22
CA PRO A 33 -19.84 12.32 7.65
C PRO A 33 -18.55 12.20 8.48
N ASP A 34 -18.36 13.02 9.51
CA ASP A 34 -17.11 13.12 10.26
C ASP A 34 -16.65 11.81 10.92
N LYS A 35 -17.58 10.94 11.37
CA LYS A 35 -17.23 9.61 11.88
C LYS A 35 -16.65 8.67 10.80
N LEU A 36 -17.14 8.77 9.56
CA LEU A 36 -16.64 7.98 8.42
C LEU A 36 -15.30 8.52 7.91
N LYS A 37 -15.14 9.86 7.96
CA LYS A 37 -13.86 10.53 7.77
C LYS A 37 -12.82 10.01 8.76
N ASP A 38 -13.09 10.11 10.05
CA ASP A 38 -12.13 9.72 11.09
C ASP A 38 -11.78 8.23 11.03
N PHE A 39 -12.76 7.38 10.70
CA PHE A 39 -12.52 5.95 10.46
C PHE A 39 -11.59 5.71 9.27
N THR A 40 -11.81 6.40 8.15
CA THR A 40 -10.98 6.26 6.95
C THR A 40 -9.57 6.84 7.17
N LYS A 41 -9.46 7.96 7.88
CA LYS A 41 -8.19 8.58 8.29
C LYS A 41 -7.41 7.69 9.23
N SER A 42 -8.09 7.07 10.18
CA SER A 42 -7.50 6.12 11.12
C SER A 42 -6.95 4.89 10.40
N ARG A 43 -7.63 4.38 9.37
CA ARG A 43 -7.11 3.26 8.55
C ARG A 43 -5.87 3.64 7.73
N LEU A 44 -5.79 4.89 7.29
CA LEU A 44 -4.65 5.44 6.54
C LEU A 44 -3.59 6.10 7.43
N ASP A 45 -3.74 6.01 8.75
CA ASP A 45 -2.70 6.40 9.69
C ASP A 45 -1.47 5.51 9.48
N GLU A 46 -0.28 6.12 9.50
CA GLU A 46 0.98 5.43 9.24
C GLU A 46 1.14 4.17 10.11
N THR A 47 0.78 4.26 11.39
CA THR A 47 0.91 3.16 12.35
C THR A 47 0.03 1.99 11.96
N ASN A 48 -1.24 2.25 11.61
CA ASN A 48 -2.21 1.23 11.24
C ASN A 48 -1.88 0.61 9.88
N CYS A 49 -1.44 1.43 8.93
CA CYS A 49 -0.96 0.99 7.63
C CYS A 49 0.24 0.06 7.73
N GLN A 50 1.29 0.49 8.44
CA GLN A 50 2.47 -0.33 8.64
C GLN A 50 2.14 -1.61 9.41
N ARG A 51 1.28 -1.56 10.44
CA ARG A 51 0.82 -2.75 11.15
C ARG A 51 0.14 -3.74 10.20
N THR A 52 -0.81 -3.28 9.40
CA THR A 52 -1.51 -4.10 8.40
C THR A 52 -0.54 -4.73 7.41
N PHE A 53 0.47 -3.98 6.97
CA PHE A 53 1.48 -4.50 6.07
C PHE A 53 2.39 -5.55 6.74
N ARG A 54 2.80 -5.35 8.01
CA ARG A 54 3.58 -6.33 8.79
C ARG A 54 2.88 -7.69 8.87
N ASP A 55 1.55 -7.70 8.89
CA ASP A 55 0.77 -8.93 8.96
C ASP A 55 0.67 -9.67 7.62
N SER A 56 1.03 -9.03 6.51
CA SER A 56 0.92 -9.61 5.17
C SER A 56 2.00 -10.63 4.83
N ASN A 57 1.69 -11.52 3.89
CA ASN A 57 2.65 -12.47 3.33
C ASN A 57 3.80 -11.78 2.61
N ALA A 58 3.56 -10.61 2.01
CA ALA A 58 4.61 -9.83 1.36
C ALA A 58 5.70 -9.38 2.33
N TYR A 59 5.31 -8.87 3.50
CA TYR A 59 6.28 -8.49 4.54
C TYR A 59 7.05 -9.70 5.06
N LYS A 60 6.35 -10.82 5.26
CA LYS A 60 6.91 -12.09 5.74
C LYS A 60 7.69 -12.86 4.67
N LEU A 61 7.66 -12.41 3.42
CA LEU A 61 8.27 -13.07 2.24
C LEU A 61 7.75 -14.51 2.03
N ILE A 62 6.43 -14.70 2.13
CA ILE A 62 5.75 -15.99 2.01
C ILE A 62 4.94 -16.07 0.70
N GLY A 63 4.85 -17.27 0.13
CA GLY A 63 3.93 -17.58 -0.98
C GLY A 63 4.49 -17.38 -2.38
N GLU A 64 5.71 -16.83 -2.52
CA GLU A 64 6.39 -16.59 -3.80
C GLU A 64 7.91 -16.45 -3.54
N ASN A 65 8.72 -16.42 -4.61
CA ASN A 65 10.15 -16.13 -4.48
C ASN A 65 10.37 -14.76 -3.78
N PRO A 66 11.17 -14.69 -2.68
CA PRO A 66 11.39 -13.44 -1.94
C PRO A 66 11.86 -12.25 -2.78
N GLU A 67 12.73 -12.46 -3.77
CA GLU A 67 13.21 -11.37 -4.63
C GLU A 67 12.11 -10.89 -5.58
N ASN A 68 11.24 -11.80 -6.03
CA ASN A 68 10.07 -11.44 -6.83
C ASN A 68 9.05 -10.63 -6.01
N ILE A 69 8.80 -11.01 -4.74
CA ILE A 69 7.94 -10.25 -3.83
C ILE A 69 8.46 -8.82 -3.64
N LYS A 70 9.77 -8.67 -3.37
CA LYS A 70 10.41 -7.36 -3.19
C LYS A 70 10.31 -6.51 -4.47
N LEU A 71 10.56 -7.12 -5.63
CA LEU A 71 10.47 -6.44 -6.92
C LEU A 71 9.06 -5.94 -7.19
N LEU A 72 8.06 -6.82 -7.13
CA LEU A 72 6.65 -6.49 -7.36
C LEU A 72 6.16 -5.40 -6.41
N TYR A 73 6.56 -5.48 -5.13
CA TYR A 73 6.24 -4.46 -4.15
C TYR A 73 6.82 -3.09 -4.54
N ARG A 74 8.11 -3.02 -4.88
CA ARG A 74 8.77 -1.77 -5.28
C ARG A 74 8.17 -1.18 -6.55
N GLU A 75 7.93 -2.02 -7.56
CA GLU A 75 7.36 -1.60 -8.84
C GLU A 75 5.94 -1.07 -8.66
N CYS A 76 5.07 -1.81 -7.98
CA CYS A 76 3.72 -1.37 -7.68
C CYS A 76 3.73 -0.08 -6.84
N SER A 77 4.57 0.00 -5.81
CA SER A 77 4.68 1.19 -4.96
C SER A 77 5.09 2.42 -5.75
N LYS A 78 6.06 2.29 -6.67
CA LYS A 78 6.49 3.37 -7.55
C LYS A 78 5.34 3.88 -8.42
N LYS A 79 4.52 2.97 -8.97
CA LYS A 79 3.33 3.35 -9.76
C LYS A 79 2.32 4.12 -8.92
N ILE A 80 2.01 3.65 -7.70
CA ILE A 80 1.07 4.33 -6.79
C ILE A 80 1.57 5.74 -6.44
N LEU A 81 2.84 5.89 -6.08
CA LEU A 81 3.41 7.19 -5.69
C LEU A 81 3.40 8.20 -6.85
N SER A 82 3.62 7.74 -8.08
CA SER A 82 3.59 8.56 -9.30
C SER A 82 2.19 8.85 -9.84
N ALA A 83 1.17 8.06 -9.49
CA ALA A 83 -0.19 8.23 -9.99
C ALA A 83 -0.86 9.53 -9.47
N SER A 84 -1.78 10.09 -10.25
CA SER A 84 -2.65 11.18 -9.81
C SER A 84 -3.67 10.67 -8.79
N CYS A 85 -4.24 11.58 -8.00
CA CYS A 85 -5.31 11.20 -7.08
C CYS A 85 -6.58 10.74 -7.80
N GLU A 86 -6.86 11.22 -9.02
CA GLU A 86 -7.98 10.71 -9.81
C GLU A 86 -7.72 9.28 -10.27
N GLU A 87 -6.50 8.96 -10.70
CA GLU A 87 -6.12 7.60 -11.10
C GLU A 87 -6.23 6.61 -9.93
N LEU A 88 -5.82 7.04 -8.73
CA LEU A 88 -5.96 6.24 -7.51
C LEU A 88 -7.42 6.05 -7.10
N LYS A 89 -8.26 7.08 -7.21
CA LYS A 89 -9.70 6.99 -6.90
C LYS A 89 -10.47 6.10 -7.88
N GLN A 90 -10.04 6.07 -9.14
CA GLN A 90 -10.62 5.24 -10.19
C GLN A 90 -10.10 3.79 -10.17
N ASP A 91 -9.28 3.43 -9.17
CA ASP A 91 -8.65 2.12 -9.01
C ASP A 91 -7.85 1.63 -10.23
N LYS A 92 -7.36 2.57 -11.06
CA LYS A 92 -6.59 2.26 -12.28
C LYS A 92 -5.23 1.62 -12.00
N ILE A 93 -4.79 1.64 -10.74
CA ILE A 93 -3.54 1.04 -10.30
C ILE A 93 -3.71 -0.44 -9.94
N SER A 94 -4.88 -0.85 -9.44
CA SER A 94 -5.15 -2.26 -9.12
C SER A 94 -5.21 -3.16 -10.35
N SER A 95 -5.42 -2.60 -11.55
CA SER A 95 -5.40 -3.32 -12.82
C SER A 95 -4.00 -3.45 -13.44
N LEU A 96 -2.97 -2.81 -12.87
CA LEU A 96 -1.59 -2.99 -13.31
C LEU A 96 -1.11 -4.39 -12.88
N SER A 97 -0.46 -5.09 -13.82
CA SER A 97 -0.03 -6.49 -13.65
C SER A 97 0.80 -6.70 -12.38
N GLU A 98 1.71 -5.78 -12.07
CA GLU A 98 2.60 -5.85 -10.92
C GLU A 98 1.82 -5.69 -9.61
N CYS A 99 0.85 -4.78 -9.59
CA CYS A 99 0.00 -4.53 -8.43
C CYS A 99 -1.02 -5.63 -8.18
N ASP A 100 -1.63 -6.19 -9.23
CA ASP A 100 -2.55 -7.33 -9.10
C ASP A 100 -1.81 -8.57 -8.57
N ARG A 101 -0.64 -8.88 -9.14
CA ARG A 101 0.21 -9.99 -8.68
C ARG A 101 0.67 -9.79 -7.25
N PHE A 102 1.11 -8.57 -6.90
CA PHE A 102 1.47 -8.23 -5.52
C PHE A 102 0.28 -8.42 -4.56
N LYS A 103 -0.92 -7.98 -4.94
CA LYS A 103 -2.13 -8.10 -4.11
C LYS A 103 -2.50 -9.56 -3.84
N LYS A 104 -2.36 -10.45 -4.82
CA LYS A 104 -2.58 -11.89 -4.67
C LYS A 104 -1.63 -12.49 -3.63
N ILE A 105 -0.33 -12.21 -3.78
CA ILE A 105 0.70 -12.61 -2.82
C ILE A 105 0.37 -12.09 -1.41
N GLN A 106 0.08 -10.79 -1.30
CA GLN A 106 -0.23 -10.13 -0.03
C GLN A 106 -1.41 -10.78 0.71
N SER A 107 -2.43 -11.22 -0.05
CA SER A 107 -3.67 -11.82 0.46
C SER A 107 -3.55 -13.33 0.73
N GLY A 108 -2.50 -13.99 0.20
CA GLY A 108 -2.35 -15.44 0.27
C GLY A 108 -3.26 -16.23 -0.65
N ASN A 109 -3.72 -15.62 -1.75
CA ASN A 109 -4.53 -16.24 -2.80
C ASN A 109 -3.67 -16.66 -4.00
#